data_AF-A0A7S3HEQ6-F1
#
_entry.id   AF-A0A7S3HEQ6-F1
#
_cell.length_a   1.000
_cell.length_b   1.000
_cell.length_c   1.000
_cell.angle_alpha   90.00
_cell.angle_beta   90.00
_cell.angle_gamma   90.00
#
_symmetry.space_group_name_H-M   'P 1'
#
loop_
_entity.id
_entity.type
_entity.pdbx_description
1 polymer ?
#
loop_
_entity_poly.entity_id
_entity_poly.type
_entity_poly.pdbx_seq_one_letter_code
_entity_poly.pdbx_strand_id
1 'polypeptide(L)'
;MEEAEDADDRLSQSGEQEGTDEVNGADAGQKRRDGEPETLVGVYSTITDLAQPADPEEPQRMLVWVRKDGASGLGVATAATKDCNALRILAVNPGPVFEWNEQHPSLQVCRDDHIVAVNGIGGSTQRIVAEIR
;
A
#
# COMPACT_ATOMS: atom_id res chain seq x y z
N MET A 1 19.84 -65.67 -47.62
CA MET A 1 18.61 -64.90 -47.44
C MET A 1 19.06 -63.49 -47.14
N GLU A 2 19.26 -62.70 -48.19
CA GLU A 2 18.18 -61.87 -48.83
C GLU A 2 17.84 -60.73 -47.87
N GLU A 3 17.88 -59.46 -48.21
CA GLU A 3 17.90 -58.70 -49.47
C GLU A 3 18.37 -57.27 -49.07
N ALA A 4 19.27 -56.63 -49.84
CA ALA A 4 18.95 -55.56 -50.80
C ALA A 4 18.19 -54.37 -50.16
N GLU A 5 18.83 -53.22 -49.92
CA GLU A 5 19.13 -52.13 -50.89
C GLU A 5 17.94 -51.17 -51.10
N ASP A 6 18.32 -49.90 -51.36
CA ASP A 6 17.52 -48.79 -51.89
C ASP A 6 16.50 -48.10 -50.97
N ALA A 7 16.17 -46.82 -51.12
CA ALA A 7 16.84 -45.62 -51.61
C ALA A 7 15.80 -44.48 -51.44
N ASP A 8 16.33 -43.27 -51.36
CA ASP A 8 15.72 -42.04 -51.90
C ASP A 8 14.51 -41.36 -51.24
N ASP A 9 14.40 -40.10 -51.65
CA ASP A 9 13.28 -39.18 -51.58
C ASP A 9 13.16 -38.23 -50.36
N ARG A 10 13.96 -37.16 -50.47
CA ARG A 10 13.50 -35.77 -50.62
C ARG A 10 12.16 -35.42 -49.94
N LEU A 11 12.19 -34.35 -49.16
CA LEU A 11 11.54 -33.08 -49.53
C LEU A 11 11.77 -32.02 -48.45
N SER A 12 12.50 -30.97 -48.84
CA SER A 12 12.43 -29.66 -48.22
C SER A 12 11.00 -29.13 -48.30
N GLN A 13 10.43 -28.70 -47.17
CA GLN A 13 9.32 -27.77 -47.17
C GLN A 13 9.64 -26.61 -46.26
N SER A 14 10.04 -25.51 -46.90
CA SER A 14 9.82 -24.15 -46.47
C SER A 14 8.31 -23.90 -46.34
N GLY A 15 7.89 -23.35 -45.19
CA GLY A 15 6.55 -22.85 -44.96
C GLY A 15 6.65 -21.59 -44.10
N GLU A 16 6.61 -20.46 -44.78
CA GLU A 16 6.42 -19.13 -44.21
C GLU A 16 5.07 -19.09 -43.49
N GLN A 17 5.02 -18.58 -42.26
CA GLN A 17 3.82 -17.95 -41.74
C GLN A 17 4.17 -16.64 -41.05
N GLU A 18 3.77 -15.60 -41.77
CA GLU A 18 3.40 -14.24 -41.43
C GLU A 18 3.27 -13.86 -39.96
N GLY A 19 3.66 -12.62 -39.71
CA GLY A 19 3.54 -11.95 -38.44
C GLY A 19 2.09 -11.66 -38.05
N THR A 20 1.91 -11.57 -36.74
CA THR A 20 0.94 -10.65 -36.14
C THR A 20 1.69 -9.80 -35.14
N ASP A 21 1.84 -8.52 -35.49
CA ASP A 21 1.90 -7.43 -34.55
C ASP A 21 0.81 -7.61 -33.48
N GLU A 22 1.19 -7.66 -32.21
CA GLU A 22 0.36 -7.08 -31.17
C GLU A 22 1.25 -6.46 -30.09
N VAL A 23 1.26 -5.13 -30.14
CA VAL A 23 1.62 -4.21 -29.07
C VAL A 23 0.81 -4.48 -27.81
N ASN A 24 1.48 -4.45 -26.66
CA ASN A 24 1.03 -4.04 -25.32
C ASN A 24 1.83 -4.90 -24.33
N GLY A 25 2.72 -4.33 -23.54
CA GLY A 25 2.48 -3.19 -22.67
C GLY A 25 3.25 -3.56 -21.42
N ALA A 26 3.80 -2.55 -20.75
CA ALA A 26 4.54 -2.72 -19.52
C ALA A 26 3.64 -3.39 -18.45
N ASP A 27 3.65 -4.71 -18.35
CA ASP A 27 3.21 -5.38 -17.15
C ASP A 27 4.40 -5.39 -16.21
N ALA A 28 4.51 -4.27 -15.48
CA ALA A 28 5.06 -4.27 -14.15
C ALA A 28 4.19 -5.24 -13.34
N GLY A 29 4.43 -6.54 -13.54
CA GLY A 29 3.95 -7.60 -12.70
C GLY A 29 4.59 -7.37 -11.35
N GLN A 30 3.96 -6.50 -10.56
CA GLN A 30 4.10 -6.40 -9.13
C GLN A 30 3.90 -7.84 -8.66
N LYS A 31 5.01 -8.56 -8.50
CA LYS A 31 5.04 -9.92 -8.00
C LYS A 31 4.54 -9.80 -6.57
N ARG A 32 3.22 -9.90 -6.42
CA ARG A 32 2.48 -9.84 -5.15
C ARG A 32 2.99 -11.04 -4.36
N ARG A 33 4.04 -10.80 -3.58
CA ARG A 33 4.58 -11.79 -2.66
C ARG A 33 3.53 -12.01 -1.58
N ASP A 34 3.03 -13.23 -1.58
CA ASP A 34 2.13 -13.81 -0.61
C ASP A 34 2.64 -13.55 0.83
N GLY A 35 1.72 -13.14 1.72
CA GLY A 35 1.80 -13.52 3.13
C GLY A 35 2.10 -12.46 4.18
N GLU A 36 2.40 -11.20 3.84
CA GLU A 36 2.62 -10.16 4.86
C GLU A 36 1.30 -9.45 5.21
N PRO A 37 0.95 -9.30 6.51
CA PRO A 37 -0.30 -8.65 6.89
C PRO A 37 -0.27 -7.17 6.52
N GLU A 38 -1.14 -6.77 5.59
CA GLU A 38 -1.41 -5.36 5.31
C GLU A 38 -2.04 -4.74 6.56
N THR A 39 -1.42 -3.68 7.09
CA THR A 39 -1.94 -2.97 8.26
C THR A 39 -2.76 -1.79 7.78
N LEU A 40 -4.04 -1.78 8.12
CA LEU A 40 -4.96 -0.69 7.80
C LEU A 40 -4.90 0.35 8.91
N VAL A 41 -4.50 1.58 8.60
CA VAL A 41 -4.45 2.67 9.58
C VAL A 41 -5.55 3.69 9.21
N GLY A 42 -6.54 3.84 10.10
CA GLY A 42 -7.57 4.87 9.99
C GLY A 42 -7.09 6.16 10.65
N VAL A 43 -6.73 7.15 9.82
CA VAL A 43 -6.22 8.45 10.26
C VAL A 43 -7.28 9.53 10.03
N TYR A 44 -7.41 10.46 10.97
CA TYR A 44 -8.16 11.69 10.80
C TYR A 44 -7.21 12.88 10.84
N SER A 45 -7.42 13.83 9.93
CA SER A 45 -6.76 15.13 10.01
C SER A 45 -7.76 16.11 10.61
N THR A 46 -7.48 16.59 11.83
CA THR A 46 -8.10 17.81 12.31
C THR A 46 -7.20 18.95 11.89
N ILE A 47 -7.44 19.50 10.70
CA ILE A 47 -6.90 20.82 10.36
C ILE A 47 -7.63 21.81 11.27
N THR A 48 -7.12 21.99 12.48
CA THR A 48 -7.49 23.12 13.34
C THR A 48 -6.38 24.14 13.24
N ASP A 49 -6.15 24.66 12.02
CA ASP A 49 -5.46 25.93 11.90
C ASP A 49 -6.44 27.00 12.40
N LEU A 50 -6.08 27.67 13.49
CA LEU A 50 -6.88 28.65 14.22
C LEU A 50 -7.03 29.99 13.46
N ALA A 51 -7.12 29.95 12.13
CA ALA A 51 -7.07 31.14 11.29
C ALA A 51 -8.01 31.13 10.08
N GLN A 52 -9.16 30.46 10.14
CA GLN A 52 -10.22 30.66 9.14
C GLN A 52 -11.64 30.42 9.71
N PRO A 53 -12.52 31.45 9.71
CA PRO A 53 -13.94 31.26 9.96
C PRO A 53 -14.68 31.14 8.63
N ALA A 54 -14.81 29.93 8.09
CA ALA A 54 -15.79 29.61 7.06
C ALA A 54 -16.03 28.09 7.05
N ASP A 55 -17.18 27.70 7.61
CA ASP A 55 -17.80 26.37 7.67
C ASP A 55 -17.33 25.33 8.73
N PRO A 56 -18.24 24.85 9.62
CA PRO A 56 -17.97 23.82 10.63
C PRO A 56 -18.39 22.41 10.18
N GLU A 57 -18.14 22.00 8.94
CA GLU A 57 -18.64 20.71 8.43
C GLU A 57 -17.55 19.64 8.33
N GLU A 58 -17.40 18.93 9.45
CA GLU A 58 -16.76 17.63 9.66
C GLU A 58 -15.23 17.50 9.42
N PRO A 59 -14.50 16.89 10.38
CA PRO A 59 -13.08 16.60 10.19
C PRO A 59 -12.87 15.66 9.01
N GLN A 60 -11.90 15.95 8.14
CA GLN A 60 -11.58 15.09 7.01
C GLN A 60 -11.03 13.75 7.51
N ARG A 61 -11.70 12.66 7.13
CA ARG A 61 -11.30 11.28 7.43
C ARG A 61 -10.64 10.68 6.21
N MET A 62 -9.52 9.99 6.43
CA MET A 62 -8.84 9.24 5.38
C MET A 62 -8.46 7.84 5.86
N LEU A 63 -8.34 6.92 4.91
CA LEU A 63 -7.84 5.58 5.17
C LEU A 63 -6.45 5.45 4.56
N VAL A 64 -5.51 5.02 5.38
CA VAL A 64 -4.09 4.90 5.04
C VAL A 64 -3.72 3.42 5.12
N TRP A 65 -3.22 2.88 4.01
CA TRP A 65 -2.86 1.45 3.93
C TRP A 65 -1.35 1.35 3.92
N VAL A 66 -0.79 0.74 4.95
CA VAL A 66 0.66 0.62 5.11
C VAL A 66 1.04 -0.84 5.34
N ARG A 67 2.19 -1.22 4.81
CA ARG A 67 2.74 -2.56 5.03
C ARG A 67 3.73 -2.49 6.19
N LYS A 68 3.54 -3.35 7.18
CA LYS A 68 4.46 -3.50 8.31
C LYS A 68 5.39 -4.67 8.00
N ASP A 69 6.69 -4.48 8.18
CA ASP A 69 7.72 -5.50 7.99
C ASP A 69 7.95 -6.37 9.26
N GLY A 70 7.01 -6.33 10.20
CA GLY A 70 7.01 -7.09 11.46
C GLY A 70 8.02 -6.60 12.51
N ALA A 71 9.12 -5.96 12.11
CA ALA A 71 10.18 -5.53 13.01
C ALA A 71 10.10 -4.04 13.39
N SER A 72 9.57 -3.21 12.50
CA SER A 72 9.48 -1.76 12.69
C SER A 72 8.04 -1.35 12.98
N GLY A 73 7.83 -0.48 13.97
CA GLY A 73 6.54 0.20 14.16
C GLY A 73 6.17 1.05 12.93
N LEU A 74 4.99 1.67 12.94
CA LEU A 74 4.48 2.45 11.80
C LEU A 74 5.31 3.71 11.42
N GLY A 75 6.38 4.02 12.16
CA GLY A 75 7.16 5.24 11.94
C GLY A 75 6.44 6.51 12.42
N VAL A 76 5.54 6.42 13.39
CA VAL A 76 4.86 7.61 13.96
C VAL A 76 5.06 7.71 15.46
N ALA A 77 5.35 8.91 15.94
CA ALA A 77 5.33 9.22 17.37
C ALA A 77 3.92 9.70 17.74
N THR A 78 3.30 9.06 18.74
CA THR A 78 1.92 9.36 19.12
C THR A 78 1.80 9.71 20.59
N ALA A 79 0.86 10.61 20.93
CA ALA A 79 0.41 10.86 22.29
C ALA A 79 -1.06 10.46 22.46
N ALA A 80 -1.35 9.77 23.55
CA ALA A 80 -2.72 9.53 24.00
C ALA A 80 -3.14 10.62 24.98
N THR A 81 -4.33 11.18 24.79
CA THR A 81 -4.98 12.06 25.77
C THR A 81 -6.01 11.24 26.54
N LYS A 82 -6.13 11.43 27.86
CA LYS A 82 -7.05 10.64 28.71
C LYS A 82 -8.51 10.74 28.29
N ASP A 83 -8.89 11.86 27.69
CA ASP A 83 -10.28 12.18 27.33
C ASP A 83 -10.58 12.00 25.84
N CYS A 84 -9.60 11.55 25.04
CA CYS A 84 -9.76 11.36 23.60
C CYS A 84 -9.66 9.87 23.23
N ASN A 85 -10.61 9.37 22.43
CA ASN A 85 -10.61 8.00 21.92
C ASN A 85 -9.69 7.80 20.71
N ALA A 86 -8.55 8.49 20.71
CA ALA A 86 -7.66 8.58 19.58
C ALA A 86 -6.25 9.02 19.97
N LEU A 87 -5.30 8.75 19.09
CA LEU A 87 -3.89 9.06 19.29
C LEU A 87 -3.49 10.25 18.42
N ARG A 88 -3.01 11.33 19.02
CA ARG A 88 -2.48 12.46 18.24
C ARG A 88 -1.08 12.14 17.75
N ILE A 89 -0.81 12.40 16.48
CA ILE A 89 0.51 12.28 15.86
C ILE A 89 1.35 13.49 16.25
N LEU A 90 2.47 13.24 16.92
CA LEU A 90 3.44 14.25 17.31
C LEU A 90 4.51 14.47 16.23
N ALA A 91 4.88 13.40 15.54
CA ALA A 91 5.85 13.41 14.46
C ALA A 91 5.69 12.17 13.57
N VAL A 92 6.02 12.33 12.30
CA VAL A 92 6.23 11.22 11.35
C VAL A 92 7.73 11.02 11.20
N ASN A 93 8.19 9.84 11.56
CA ASN A 93 9.57 9.37 11.47
C ASN A 93 9.72 8.44 10.25
N PRO A 94 10.96 8.16 9.81
CA PRO A 94 11.19 7.16 8.76
C PRO A 94 10.51 5.82 9.10
N GLY A 95 9.77 5.28 8.14
CA GLY A 95 8.98 4.06 8.29
C GLY A 95 7.78 4.02 7.33
N PRO A 96 6.88 3.04 7.48
CA PRO A 96 5.80 2.79 6.52
C PRO A 96 4.87 3.99 6.26
N VAL A 97 4.56 4.79 7.29
CA VAL A 97 3.72 5.99 7.11
C VAL A 97 4.46 7.09 6.35
N PHE A 98 5.78 7.23 6.58
CA PHE A 98 6.59 8.19 5.83
C PHE A 98 6.65 7.81 4.34
N GLU A 99 6.91 6.54 4.03
CA GLU A 99 6.92 6.05 2.65
C GLU A 99 5.56 6.21 1.97
N TRP A 100 4.47 6.04 2.72
CA TRP A 100 3.13 6.30 2.21
C TRP A 100 2.90 7.78 1.89
N ASN A 101 3.37 8.70 2.76
CA ASN A 101 3.30 10.14 2.52
C ASN A 101 4.05 10.60 1.27
N GLU A 102 5.21 9.99 0.97
CA GLU A 102 5.97 10.28 -0.25
C GLU A 102 5.19 9.89 -1.51
N GLN A 103 4.41 8.81 -1.43
CA GLN A 103 3.56 8.34 -2.53
C GLN A 103 2.23 9.13 -2.63
N HIS A 104 1.81 9.78 -1.55
CA HIS A 104 0.51 10.48 -1.44
C HIS A 104 0.69 11.93 -0.96
N PRO A 105 1.37 12.81 -1.73
CA PRO A 105 1.70 14.17 -1.30
C PRO A 105 0.47 15.06 -1.05
N SER A 106 -0.69 14.74 -1.61
CA SER A 106 -1.94 15.48 -1.39
C SER A 106 -2.74 15.01 -0.17
N LEU A 107 -2.39 13.87 0.43
CA LEU A 107 -3.11 13.24 1.54
C LEU A 107 -2.18 12.93 2.72
N GLN A 108 -1.07 13.65 2.84
CA GLN A 108 -0.03 13.31 3.81
C GLN A 108 -0.56 13.28 5.24
N VAL A 109 -0.21 12.20 5.94
CA VAL A 109 -0.32 12.11 7.39
C VAL A 109 0.68 13.06 8.02
N CYS A 110 0.18 14.01 8.79
CA CYS A 110 0.96 15.10 9.36
C CYS A 110 0.96 15.08 10.88
N ARG A 111 1.78 15.95 11.47
CA ARG A 111 1.66 16.28 12.89
C ARG A 111 0.27 16.87 13.16
N ASP A 112 -0.25 16.61 14.35
CA ASP A 112 -1.57 17.05 14.84
C ASP A 112 -2.77 16.39 14.13
N ASP A 113 -2.53 15.56 13.12
CA ASP A 113 -3.45 14.48 12.77
C ASP A 113 -3.56 13.51 13.92
N HIS A 114 -4.55 12.65 13.83
CA HIS A 114 -4.80 11.71 14.86
C HIS A 114 -5.30 10.38 14.29
N ILE A 115 -5.10 9.31 15.05
CA ILE A 115 -5.44 7.96 14.65
C ILE A 115 -6.68 7.56 15.46
N VAL A 116 -7.81 7.33 14.79
CA VAL A 116 -9.07 6.88 15.42
C VAL A 116 -9.19 5.37 15.47
N ALA A 117 -8.57 4.67 14.51
CA ALA A 117 -8.67 3.24 14.41
C ALA A 117 -7.45 2.65 13.67
N VAL A 118 -7.08 1.44 14.02
CA VAL A 118 -6.09 0.63 13.28
C VAL A 118 -6.68 -0.76 13.13
N ASN A 119 -6.66 -1.32 11.93
CA ASN A 119 -7.28 -2.61 11.58
C ASN A 119 -8.76 -2.69 11.97
N GLY A 120 -9.49 -1.56 11.92
CA GLY A 120 -10.88 -1.46 12.37
C GLY A 120 -11.06 -1.39 13.90
N ILE A 121 -9.97 -1.46 14.68
CA ILE A 121 -9.97 -1.34 16.13
C ILE A 121 -9.84 0.12 16.53
N GLY A 122 -10.89 0.68 17.11
CA GLY A 122 -10.95 2.06 17.61
C GLY A 122 -11.65 2.19 18.97
N GLY A 123 -12.03 3.42 19.34
CA GLY A 123 -12.86 3.70 20.51
C GLY A 123 -12.14 3.67 21.87
N SER A 124 -10.89 3.23 21.92
CA SER A 124 -10.02 3.34 23.09
C SER A 124 -8.57 3.45 22.64
N THR A 125 -7.86 4.45 23.15
CA THR A 125 -6.43 4.64 22.86
C THR A 125 -5.59 3.43 23.20
N GLN A 126 -5.93 2.69 24.26
CA GLN A 126 -5.23 1.47 24.66
C GLN A 126 -5.34 0.37 23.59
N ARG A 127 -6.52 0.22 22.99
CA ARG A 127 -6.75 -0.74 21.91
C ARG A 127 -6.03 -0.34 20.63
N ILE A 128 -6.08 0.96 20.29
CA ILE A 128 -5.38 1.50 19.12
C ILE A 128 -3.87 1.33 19.27
N VAL A 129 -3.29 1.61 20.45
CA VAL A 129 -1.85 1.44 20.71
C VAL A 129 -1.41 -0.02 20.58
N ALA A 130 -2.27 -0.98 20.96
CA ALA A 130 -1.94 -2.39 20.85
C ALA A 130 -1.74 -2.83 19.39
N GLU A 131 -2.48 -2.23 18.46
CA GLU A 131 -2.40 -2.54 17.02
C GLU A 131 -1.25 -1.85 16.29
N ILE A 132 -0.75 -0.72 16.82
CA ILE A 132 0.39 0.01 16.23
C ILE A 132 1.73 -0.68 16.52
N ARG A 133 1.81 -1.37 17.66
CA ARG A 133 3.05 -1.96 18.20
C ARG A 133 3.45 -3.24 17.47
#